data_AF-A0A225W110-F1
#
_entry.id   AF-A0A225W110-F1
#
_cell.length_a   1.000
_cell.length_b   1.000
_cell.length_c   1.000
_cell.angle_alpha   90.00
_cell.angle_beta   90.00
_cell.angle_gamma   90.00
#
_symmetry.space_group_name_H-M   'P 1'
#
loop_
_entity.id
_entity.type
_entity.pdbx_description
1 polymer ?
#
loop_
_entity_poly.entity_id
_entity_poly.type
_entity_poly.pdbx_seq_one_letter_code
_entity_poly.pdbx_strand_id
1 'polypeptide(L)'
;MILVWKSVIAGEGPLCGIQTDESGWVIVQPSPTGSGTTMQVCVKQVPLHLNCPTGQAAAQQFDELLQSVVQKNSHEITTGAEALLLEDAVTEIDVIARKRKRARRAKQLSR
;
A
#
# COMPACT_ATOMS: atom_id res chain seq x y z
N MET A 1 1.07 -13.86 1.33
CA MET A 1 1.03 -13.44 -0.08
C MET A 1 2.37 -12.85 -0.46
N ILE A 2 2.89 -13.16 -1.65
CA ILE A 2 4.11 -12.58 -2.18
C ILE A 2 3.75 -12.00 -3.56
N LEU A 3 4.07 -10.72 -3.77
CA LEU A 3 3.95 -10.08 -5.08
C LEU A 3 5.35 -9.64 -5.51
N VAL A 4 5.66 -9.85 -6.78
CA VAL A 4 6.93 -9.44 -7.39
C VAL A 4 6.59 -8.70 -8.66
N TRP A 5 7.28 -7.60 -8.92
CA TRP A 5 7.06 -6.82 -10.14
C TRP A 5 8.37 -6.37 -10.78
N LYS A 6 8.27 -6.09 -12.07
CA LYS A 6 9.25 -5.38 -12.87
C LYS A 6 8.51 -4.39 -13.76
N SER A 7 9.01 -3.17 -13.83
CA SER A 7 8.40 -2.06 -14.57
C SER A 7 9.48 -1.18 -15.18
N VAL A 8 9.13 -0.51 -16.27
CA VAL A 8 9.96 0.53 -16.87
C VAL A 8 9.18 1.83 -16.80
N ILE A 9 9.79 2.85 -16.21
CA ILE A 9 9.20 4.18 -16.09
C ILE A 9 9.95 5.10 -17.03
N ALA A 10 9.27 5.65 -18.03
CA ALA A 10 9.83 6.57 -19.01
C ALA A 10 9.27 7.98 -18.76
N GLY A 11 10.17 8.98 -18.82
CA GLY A 11 9.77 10.37 -18.82
C GLY A 11 9.15 10.77 -20.16
N GLU A 12 8.15 11.64 -20.11
CA GLU A 12 7.49 12.21 -21.28
C GLU A 12 7.74 13.72 -21.38
N GLY A 13 7.51 14.29 -22.57
CA GLY A 13 7.64 15.74 -22.80
C GLY A 13 9.05 16.26 -22.48
N PRO A 14 9.21 17.23 -21.54
CA PRO A 14 10.52 17.75 -21.13
C PRO A 14 11.48 16.70 -20.54
N LEU A 15 10.95 15.56 -20.09
CA LEU A 15 11.71 14.46 -19.51
C LEU A 15 11.92 13.30 -20.50
N CYS A 16 11.56 13.50 -21.78
CA CYS A 16 11.73 12.50 -22.82
C CYS A 16 13.19 11.99 -22.88
N GLY A 17 13.34 10.68 -23.01
CA GLY A 17 14.65 10.01 -23.04
C GLY A 17 15.23 9.69 -21.65
N ILE A 18 14.59 10.11 -20.56
CA ILE A 18 14.88 9.60 -19.21
C ILE A 18 14.08 8.32 -19.00
N GLN A 19 14.73 7.28 -18.50
CA GLN A 19 14.08 6.01 -18.19
C GLN A 19 14.65 5.43 -16.90
N THR A 20 13.83 4.73 -16.13
CA THR A 20 14.23 4.01 -14.92
C THR A 20 13.66 2.60 -14.96
N ASP A 21 14.51 1.59 -14.76
CA ASP A 21 14.06 0.21 -14.53
C ASP A 21 13.72 0.07 -13.04
N GLU A 22 12.50 -0.34 -12.75
CA GLU A 22 12.03 -0.62 -11.41
C GLU A 22 11.79 -2.11 -11.25
N SER A 23 12.31 -2.67 -10.18
CA SER A 23 11.99 -4.03 -9.75
C SER A 23 11.71 -4.03 -8.27
N GLY A 24 10.78 -4.87 -7.83
CA GLY A 24 10.44 -4.91 -6.42
C GLY A 24 9.63 -6.13 -6.04
N TRP A 25 9.43 -6.24 -4.73
CA TRP A 25 8.60 -7.26 -4.15
C TRP A 25 7.91 -6.75 -2.89
N VAL A 26 6.79 -7.37 -2.56
CA VAL A 26 6.10 -7.22 -1.29
C VAL A 26 5.72 -8.59 -0.72
N ILE A 27 5.97 -8.76 0.56
CA ILE A 27 5.54 -9.92 1.34
C ILE A 27 4.52 -9.42 2.36
N VAL A 28 3.34 -10.04 2.33
CA VAL A 28 2.26 -9.81 3.28
C VAL A 28 1.99 -11.12 4.01
N GLN A 29 2.14 -11.11 5.33
CA GLN A 29 1.98 -12.31 6.16
C GLN A 29 1.33 -11.98 7.51
N PRO A 30 0.63 -12.93 8.15
CA PRO A 30 0.15 -12.75 9.51
C PRO A 30 1.30 -12.37 10.45
N SER A 31 1.02 -11.50 11.42
CA SER A 31 2.01 -11.12 12.42
C SER A 31 2.45 -12.35 13.24
N PRO A 32 3.75 -12.51 13.54
CA PRO A 32 4.24 -13.58 14.41
C PRO A 32 3.64 -13.53 15.82
N THR A 33 3.19 -12.34 16.26
CA THR A 33 2.55 -12.15 17.58
C THR A 33 1.07 -12.51 17.58
N GLY A 34 0.51 -12.92 16.43
CA GLY A 34 -0.89 -13.30 16.28
C GLY A 34 -1.87 -12.12 16.19
N SER A 35 -1.39 -10.88 16.30
CA SER A 35 -2.22 -9.68 16.13
C SER A 35 -1.78 -8.91 14.89
N GLY A 36 -2.65 -8.87 13.88
CA GLY A 36 -2.47 -8.10 12.65
C GLY A 36 -1.63 -8.78 11.56
N THR A 37 -1.11 -7.95 10.67
CA THR A 37 -0.40 -8.35 9.45
C THR A 37 0.92 -7.59 9.37
N THR A 38 1.99 -8.28 8.97
CA THR A 38 3.28 -7.66 8.65
C THR A 38 3.40 -7.52 7.14
N MET A 39 3.73 -6.31 6.67
CA MET A 39 4.04 -6.02 5.28
C MET A 39 5.52 -5.63 5.17
N GLN A 40 6.25 -6.29 4.27
CA GLN A 40 7.63 -5.97 3.92
C GLN A 40 7.69 -5.61 2.44
N VAL A 41 8.25 -4.44 2.11
CA VAL A 41 8.37 -3.94 0.74
C VAL A 41 9.83 -3.65 0.44
N CYS A 42 10.30 -4.07 -0.74
CA CYS A 42 11.60 -3.67 -1.26
C CYS A 42 11.45 -3.26 -2.72
N VAL A 43 11.95 -2.07 -3.05
CA VAL A 43 11.92 -1.52 -4.40
C VAL A 43 13.33 -1.09 -4.78
N LYS A 44 13.77 -1.51 -5.96
CA LYS A 44 15.03 -1.13 -6.58
C LYS A 44 14.74 -0.36 -7.85
N GLN A 45 15.18 0.88 -7.89
CA GLN A 45 15.11 1.75 -9.06
C GLN A 45 16.52 1.92 -9.63
N VAL A 46 16.68 1.67 -10.93
CA VAL A 46 17.94 1.81 -11.67
C VAL A 46 17.73 2.83 -12.78
N PRO A 47 18.26 4.05 -12.63
CA PRO A 47 18.24 5.04 -13.70
C PRO A 47 18.97 4.50 -14.94
N LEU A 48 18.26 4.42 -16.05
CA LEU A 48 18.75 4.08 -17.37
C LEU A 48 18.82 5.38 -18.17
N HIS A 49 19.83 6.21 -17.89
CA HIS A 49 20.07 7.43 -18.67
C HIS A 49 20.54 7.04 -20.09
N LEU A 50 19.58 6.83 -21.00
CA LEU A 50 19.83 6.51 -22.40
C LEU A 50 20.27 7.76 -23.14
N ASN A 51 21.57 8.08 -23.09
CA ASN A 51 22.27 9.03 -23.99
C ASN A 51 21.48 10.31 -24.36
N CYS A 52 20.69 10.85 -23.44
CA CYS A 52 19.82 11.99 -23.72
C CYS A 52 20.52 13.29 -23.28
N PRO A 53 20.40 14.41 -24.02
CA PRO A 53 20.99 15.69 -23.63
C PRO A 53 20.28 16.34 -22.42
N THR A 54 19.30 15.67 -21.80
CA THR A 54 18.56 16.19 -20.65
C THR A 54 19.55 16.49 -19.53
N GLY A 55 19.58 17.76 -19.10
CA GLY A 55 20.53 18.22 -18.08
C GLY A 55 20.40 17.43 -16.78
N GLN A 56 21.51 17.25 -16.07
CA GLN A 56 21.59 16.51 -14.80
C GLN A 56 20.50 16.89 -13.78
N ALA A 57 20.09 18.16 -13.77
CA ALA A 57 19.00 18.64 -12.91
C ALA A 57 17.64 18.00 -13.22
N ALA A 58 17.31 17.78 -14.49
CA ALA A 58 16.05 17.16 -14.89
C ALA A 58 16.01 15.66 -14.54
N ALA A 59 17.14 14.97 -14.69
CA ALA A 59 17.31 13.60 -14.26
C ALA A 59 17.13 13.46 -12.74
N GLN A 60 17.75 14.35 -11.96
CA GLN A 60 17.61 14.34 -10.50
C GLN A 60 16.16 14.62 -10.07
N GLN A 61 15.48 15.60 -10.70
CA GLN A 61 14.07 15.87 -10.41
C GLN A 61 13.17 14.67 -10.72
N PHE A 62 13.46 13.93 -11.79
CA PHE A 62 12.72 12.71 -12.11
C PHE A 62 12.92 11.62 -11.05
N ASP A 63 14.15 11.39 -10.60
CA ASP A 63 14.44 10.41 -9.55
C ASP A 63 13.79 10.79 -8.21
N GLU A 64 13.82 12.08 -7.84
CA GLU A 64 13.15 12.61 -6.65
C GLU A 64 11.63 12.42 -6.74
N LEU A 65 11.04 12.67 -7.91
CA LEU A 65 9.62 12.42 -8.17
C LEU A 65 9.30 10.93 -7.99
N LEU A 66 10.08 10.03 -8.59
CA LEU A 66 9.86 8.59 -8.46
C LEU A 66 9.94 8.12 -7.00
N GLN A 67 10.93 8.59 -6.25
CA GLN A 67 11.02 8.30 -4.82
C GLN A 67 9.80 8.81 -4.05
N SER A 68 9.33 10.02 -4.35
CA SER A 68 8.15 10.60 -3.69
C SER A 68 6.89 9.78 -3.96
N VAL A 69 6.71 9.27 -5.18
CA VAL A 69 5.58 8.40 -5.55
C VAL A 69 5.63 7.08 -4.80
N VAL A 70 6.80 6.44 -4.71
CA VAL A 70 6.96 5.19 -3.95
C VAL A 70 6.61 5.39 -2.48
N GLN A 71 7.09 6.47 -1.85
CA GLN A 71 6.79 6.77 -0.45
C GLN A 71 5.30 7.05 -0.24
N LYS A 72 4.69 7.85 -1.12
CA LYS A 72 3.26 8.15 -1.07
C LYS A 72 2.42 6.88 -1.21
N ASN A 73 2.72 6.03 -2.20
CA ASN A 73 2.01 4.78 -2.41
C ASN A 73 2.12 3.86 -1.19
N SER A 74 3.31 3.76 -0.61
CA SER A 74 3.53 2.97 0.61
C SER A 74 2.65 3.47 1.78
N HIS A 75 2.56 4.79 1.95
CA HIS A 75 1.72 5.40 2.99
C HIS A 75 0.22 5.18 2.74
N GLU A 76 -0.25 5.35 1.50
CA GLU A 76 -1.65 5.13 1.12
C GLU A 76 -2.07 3.66 1.29
N ILE A 77 -1.21 2.72 0.87
CA ILE A 77 -1.46 1.28 1.05
C ILE A 77 -1.55 0.93 2.53
N THR A 78 -0.64 1.46 3.36
CA THR A 78 -0.65 1.19 4.80
C THR A 78 -1.91 1.76 5.46
N THR A 79 -2.26 3.01 5.14
CA THR A 79 -3.46 3.67 5.66
C THR A 79 -4.73 2.93 5.23
N GLY A 80 -4.80 2.51 3.98
CA GLY A 80 -5.93 1.72 3.47
C GLY A 80 -6.04 0.35 4.17
N ALA A 81 -4.92 -0.32 4.43
CA ALA A 81 -4.90 -1.57 5.16
C ALA A 81 -5.38 -1.39 6.62
N GLU A 82 -4.98 -0.32 7.29
CA GLU A 82 -5.44 0.01 8.65
C GLU A 82 -6.94 0.30 8.70
N ALA A 83 -7.46 1.05 7.71
CA ALA A 83 -8.89 1.33 7.62
C ALA A 83 -9.74 0.06 7.50
N LEU A 84 -9.30 -0.90 6.68
CA LEU A 84 -9.97 -2.19 6.54
C LEU A 84 -10.00 -3.00 7.85
N LEU A 85 -8.95 -2.92 8.68
CA LEU A 85 -8.93 -3.57 10.01
C LEU A 85 -9.95 -2.93 10.97
N LEU A 86 -10.09 -1.60 10.93
CA LEU A 86 -11.07 -0.88 11.76
C LEU A 86 -12.51 -1.20 11.36
N GLU A 87 -12.79 -1.25 10.05
CA GLU A 87 -14.13 -1.59 9.55
C GLU A 87 -14.56 -3.00 10.00
N ASP A 88 -13.66 -3.99 9.92
CA ASP A 88 -13.94 -5.36 10.37
C ASP A 88 -14.25 -5.40 11.88
N ALA A 89 -13.43 -4.74 12.70
CA ALA A 89 -13.65 -4.66 14.16
C ALA A 89 -14.99 -3.98 14.52
N VAL A 90 -15.34 -2.88 13.84
CA VAL A 90 -16.61 -2.18 14.07
C VAL A 90 -17.79 -3.06 13.69
N THR A 91 -17.73 -3.76 12.56
CA THR A 91 -18.82 -4.66 12.14
C THR A 91 -19.01 -5.83 13.13
N GLU A 92 -17.94 -6.38 13.69
CA GLU A 92 -18.03 -7.43 14.71
C GLU A 92 -18.75 -6.95 15.98
N ILE A 93 -18.38 -5.76 16.49
CA ILE A 93 -19.01 -5.14 17.66
C ILE A 93 -20.52 -4.93 17.41
N ASP A 94 -20.88 -4.45 16.22
CA ASP A 94 -22.25 -4.20 15.82
C ASP A 94 -23.10 -5.48 15.83
N VAL A 95 -22.54 -6.58 15.32
CA VAL A 95 -23.18 -7.90 15.33
C VAL A 95 -23.40 -8.39 16.76
N ILE A 96 -22.40 -8.22 17.64
CA ILE A 96 -22.50 -8.60 19.06
C ILE A 96 -23.59 -7.78 19.76
N ALA A 97 -23.63 -6.46 19.54
CA ALA A 97 -24.63 -5.57 20.12
C ALA A 97 -26.06 -5.97 19.69
N ARG A 98 -26.26 -6.27 18.40
CA ARG A 98 -27.55 -6.74 17.87
C ARG A 98 -27.98 -8.07 18.48
N LYS A 99 -27.07 -9.05 18.61
CA LYS A 99 -27.34 -10.35 19.27
C LYS A 99 -27.77 -10.15 20.73
N ARG A 100 -27.05 -9.31 21.48
CA ARG A 100 -27.38 -8.99 22.89
C ARG A 100 -28.76 -8.35 23.03
N LYS A 101 -29.12 -7.41 22.14
CA LYS A 101 -30.45 -6.76 22.14
C LYS A 101 -31.58 -7.75 21.88
N ARG A 102 -31.40 -8.67 20.94
CA ARG A 102 -32.38 -9.75 20.65
C ARG A 102 -32.55 -10.69 21.84
N ALA A 103 -31.46 -11.13 22.47
CA ALA A 103 -31.52 -11.99 23.65
C ALA A 103 -32.25 -11.34 24.84
N ARG A 104 -32.05 -10.03 25.06
CA ARG A 104 -32.79 -9.28 26.09
C ARG A 104 -34.30 -9.22 25.81
N ARG A 105 -34.71 -8.98 24.56
CA ARG A 105 -36.13 -8.97 24.17
C ARG A 105 -36.79 -10.35 24.34
N ALA A 106 -36.11 -11.42 23.94
CA ALA A 106 -36.63 -12.78 24.12
C ALA A 106 -36.83 -13.16 25.60
N LYS A 107 -35.95 -12.70 26.49
CA LYS A 107 -36.11 -12.87 27.95
C LYS A 107 -37.24 -12.03 28.56
N GLN A 108 -37.63 -10.92 27.94
CA GLN A 108 -38.76 -10.09 28.39
C GLN A 108 -40.12 -10.63 27.93
N LEU A 109 -40.17 -11.33 26.79
CA LEU A 109 -41.39 -11.93 26.22
C LEU A 109 -41.74 -13.32 26.79
N SER A 110 -40.86 -13.91 27.61
CA SER A 110 -41.03 -15.23 28.25
C SER A 110 -41.39 -15.14 29.74
N ARG A 111 -41.72 -13.93 30.21
CA ARG A 111 -42.26 -13.64 31.55
C ARG A 111 -43.69 -13.12 31.40
#